data_AF-A0A2I0U508-F1
#
_entry.id   AF-A0A2I0U508-F1
#
_cell.length_a   1.000
_cell.length_b   1.000
_cell.length_c   1.000
_cell.angle_alpha   90.00
_cell.angle_beta   90.00
_cell.angle_gamma   90.00
#
_symmetry.space_group_name_H-M   'P 1'
#
loop_
_entity.id
_entity.type
_entity.pdbx_description
1 polymer ?
#
loop_
_entity_poly.entity_id
_entity_poly.type
_entity_poly.pdbx_seq_one_letter_code
_entity_poly.pdbx_strand_id
1 'polypeptide(L)'
;MIRGLKHLSCEHRLRELRLFSLEKRQLWGDLTAAFQYLKGAYRRDAEGLFIKEYSDRTSGNGFKLEEDRFRSYARKKFFTVRVVRHWNRLPREAVEAPSLEVFKTRLDGALSKLV
;
A
#
# COMPACT_ATOMS: atom_id res chain seq x y z
N MET A 1 25.67 14.47 -3.55
CA MET A 1 24.98 14.50 -4.87
C MET A 1 25.88 13.82 -5.90
N ILE A 2 25.35 12.91 -6.71
CA ILE A 2 26.12 12.18 -7.73
C ILE A 2 26.48 13.15 -8.88
N ARG A 3 27.77 13.24 -9.23
CA ARG A 3 28.29 14.07 -10.34
C ARG A 3 27.77 13.49 -11.66
N GLY A 4 27.09 14.31 -12.49
CA GLY A 4 26.53 13.90 -13.79
C GLY A 4 25.00 13.92 -13.89
N LEU A 5 24.29 13.80 -12.76
CA LEU A 5 22.81 13.79 -12.77
C LEU A 5 22.18 15.18 -12.64
N LYS A 6 22.96 16.25 -12.40
CA LYS A 6 22.46 17.60 -12.07
C LYS A 6 21.57 18.24 -13.13
N HIS A 7 21.67 17.82 -14.40
CA HIS A 7 20.94 18.42 -15.53
C HIS A 7 19.63 17.70 -15.84
N LEU A 8 19.47 16.47 -15.34
CA LEU A 8 18.32 15.62 -15.62
C LEU A 8 17.14 15.98 -14.71
N SER A 9 15.93 15.82 -15.23
CA SER A 9 14.69 15.89 -14.45
C SER A 9 14.66 14.78 -13.40
N CYS A 10 13.86 14.96 -12.33
CA CYS A 10 13.74 13.98 -11.25
C CYS A 10 13.36 12.58 -11.77
N GLU A 11 12.41 12.52 -12.71
CA GLU A 11 11.99 11.31 -13.44
C GLU A 11 13.17 10.58 -14.10
N HIS A 12 14.02 11.32 -14.83
CA HIS A 12 15.18 10.74 -15.50
C HIS A 12 16.25 10.27 -14.52
N ARG A 13 16.49 11.00 -13.42
CA ARG A 13 17.42 10.57 -12.37
C ARG A 13 16.96 9.28 -11.70
N LEU A 14 15.66 9.14 -11.48
CA LEU A 14 15.08 7.93 -10.90
C LEU A 14 15.23 6.73 -11.84
N ARG A 15 15.03 6.91 -13.14
CA ARG A 15 15.31 5.88 -14.15
C ARG A 15 16.79 5.50 -14.19
N GLU A 16 17.68 6.48 -14.23
CA GLU A 16 19.14 6.25 -14.28
C GLU A 16 19.64 5.49 -13.05
N LEU A 17 19.12 5.85 -11.87
CA LEU A 17 19.48 5.22 -10.61
C LEU A 17 18.70 3.93 -10.32
N ARG A 18 17.79 3.52 -11.21
CA ARG A 18 16.85 2.40 -10.99
C ARG A 18 16.11 2.50 -9.66
N LEU A 19 15.82 3.72 -9.20
CA LEU A 19 15.17 4.01 -7.93
C LEU A 19 13.67 4.23 -8.12
N PHE A 20 12.88 3.73 -7.16
CA PHE A 20 11.45 4.03 -7.11
C PHE A 20 11.19 5.52 -6.89
N SER A 21 10.16 6.02 -7.57
CA SER A 21 9.62 7.37 -7.33
C SER A 21 9.16 7.54 -5.89
N LEU A 22 9.10 8.80 -5.45
CA LEU A 22 8.64 9.14 -4.10
C LEU A 22 7.22 8.63 -3.84
N GLU A 23 6.34 8.70 -4.86
CA GLU A 23 4.99 8.16 -4.80
C GLU A 23 4.95 6.64 -4.59
N LYS A 24 5.81 5.87 -5.29
CA LYS A 24 5.90 4.42 -5.07
C LYS A 24 6.36 4.09 -3.65
N ARG A 25 7.32 4.85 -3.09
CA ARG A 25 7.79 4.64 -1.71
C ARG A 25 6.72 5.00 -0.69
N GLN A 26 5.99 6.08 -0.93
CA GLN A 26 4.88 6.49 -0.07
C GLN A 26 3.76 5.43 -0.09
N LEU A 27 3.38 4.96 -1.28
CA LEU A 27 2.40 3.89 -1.43
C LEU A 27 2.84 2.59 -0.74
N TRP A 28 4.12 2.22 -0.88
CA TRP A 28 4.68 1.04 -0.20
C TRP A 28 4.58 1.18 1.33
N GLY A 29 4.89 2.35 1.87
CA GLY A 29 4.73 2.65 3.30
C GLY A 29 3.28 2.58 3.76
N ASP A 30 2.36 3.20 3.01
CA ASP A 30 0.94 3.23 3.33
C ASP A 30 0.30 1.81 3.32
N LEU A 31 0.63 0.99 2.32
CA LEU A 31 0.16 -0.40 2.23
C LEU A 31 0.77 -1.29 3.33
N THR A 32 2.02 -1.05 3.72
CA THR A 32 2.67 -1.75 4.84
C THR A 32 2.00 -1.42 6.17
N ALA A 33 1.68 -0.14 6.41
CA ALA A 33 0.95 0.30 7.58
C ALA A 33 -0.48 -0.29 7.63
N ALA A 34 -1.17 -0.36 6.49
CA ALA A 34 -2.49 -0.98 6.38
C ALA A 34 -2.46 -2.48 6.70
N PHE A 35 -1.44 -3.21 6.24
CA PHE A 35 -1.27 -4.63 6.58
C PHE A 35 -1.04 -4.84 8.08
N GLN A 36 -0.17 -4.03 8.70
CA GLN A 36 0.06 -4.08 10.16
C GLN A 36 -1.21 -3.79 10.95
N TYR A 37 -2.00 -2.80 10.50
CA TYR A 37 -3.30 -2.49 11.08
C TYR A 37 -4.26 -3.69 11.00
N LEU A 38 -4.38 -4.32 9.82
CA LEU A 38 -5.29 -5.46 9.60
C LEU A 38 -4.87 -6.74 10.34
N LYS A 39 -3.57 -6.91 10.60
CA LYS A 39 -3.04 -8.01 11.41
C LYS A 39 -3.15 -7.75 12.91
N GLY A 40 -3.70 -6.60 13.33
CA GLY A 40 -3.91 -6.26 14.74
C GLY A 40 -2.63 -5.89 15.48
N ALA A 41 -1.56 -5.49 14.78
CA ALA A 41 -0.31 -5.08 15.40
C ALA A 41 -0.42 -3.70 16.09
N TYR A 42 -1.41 -2.90 15.71
CA TYR A 42 -1.83 -1.69 16.44
C TYR A 42 -2.99 -2.04 17.38
N ARG A 43 -2.89 -1.61 18.65
CA ARG A 43 -3.87 -1.89 19.72
C ARG A 43 -5.31 -1.50 19.34
N ARG A 44 -6.27 -2.12 20.05
CA ARG A 44 -7.75 -2.04 19.95
C ARG A 44 -8.33 -0.63 19.76
N ASP A 45 -7.62 0.42 20.14
CA ASP A 45 -8.00 1.83 19.99
C ASP A 45 -8.22 2.26 18.54
N ALA A 46 -7.79 1.42 17.59
CA ALA A 46 -7.92 1.65 16.16
C ALA A 46 -9.08 0.86 15.53
N GLU A 47 -9.92 0.15 16.30
CA GLU A 47 -11.12 -0.56 15.83
C GLU A 47 -12.03 0.38 15.02
N GLY A 48 -12.15 0.13 13.71
CA GLY A 48 -13.02 0.86 12.78
C GLY A 48 -12.35 1.35 11.50
N LEU A 49 -11.02 1.48 11.44
CA LEU A 49 -10.27 2.10 10.31
C LEU A 49 -10.49 1.43 8.96
N PHE A 50 -10.69 0.12 8.98
CA PHE A 50 -11.07 -0.65 7.81
C PHE A 50 -12.01 -1.77 8.23
N ILE A 51 -13.07 -1.97 7.46
CA ILE A 51 -13.87 -3.19 7.53
C ILE A 51 -13.19 -4.22 6.64
N LYS A 52 -12.87 -5.37 7.22
CA LYS A 52 -12.34 -6.53 6.49
C LYS A 52 -13.54 -7.34 6.00
N GLU A 53 -13.85 -7.23 4.72
CA GLU A 53 -14.88 -8.07 4.11
C GLU A 53 -14.23 -9.29 3.47
N TYR A 54 -14.63 -10.48 3.92
CA TYR A 54 -14.28 -11.75 3.27
C TYR A 54 -15.36 -12.07 2.25
N SER A 55 -15.02 -12.00 0.97
CA SER A 55 -15.96 -12.26 -0.12
C SER A 55 -15.49 -13.44 -0.96
N ASP A 56 -16.25 -14.55 -0.97
CA ASP A 56 -15.99 -15.72 -1.83
C ASP A 56 -16.37 -15.49 -3.31
N ARG A 57 -16.84 -14.30 -3.68
CA ARG A 57 -17.21 -13.97 -5.07
C ARG A 57 -15.94 -13.78 -5.92
N THR A 58 -15.83 -14.62 -6.94
CA THR A 58 -14.66 -15.03 -7.72
C THR A 58 -13.91 -13.96 -8.54
N SER A 59 -13.98 -12.67 -8.23
CA SER A 59 -13.38 -11.60 -9.07
C SER A 59 -12.54 -10.54 -8.34
N GLY A 60 -11.88 -10.90 -7.23
CA GLY A 60 -10.88 -10.03 -6.59
C GLY A 60 -10.07 -10.74 -5.49
N ASN A 61 -9.07 -10.06 -4.92
CA ASN A 61 -8.44 -10.53 -3.69
C ASN A 61 -9.54 -10.68 -2.62
N GLY A 62 -9.60 -11.81 -1.91
CA GLY A 62 -10.69 -12.11 -0.96
C GLY A 62 -10.71 -11.22 0.30
N PHE A 63 -9.98 -10.10 0.28
CA PHE A 63 -9.70 -9.19 1.38
C PHE A 63 -9.94 -7.76 0.92
N LYS A 64 -11.21 -7.38 0.81
CA LYS A 64 -11.56 -6.01 0.45
C LYS A 64 -11.49 -5.13 1.69
N LEU A 65 -10.97 -3.92 1.50
CA LEU A 65 -11.12 -2.83 2.46
C LEU A 65 -12.28 -1.96 2.01
N GLU A 66 -13.27 -1.80 2.88
CA GLU A 66 -14.30 -0.77 2.69
C GLU A 66 -13.88 0.55 3.32
N GLU A 67 -14.27 1.63 2.67
CA GLU A 67 -14.07 3.00 3.17
C GLU A 67 -15.10 3.27 4.27
N ASP A 68 -14.78 2.95 5.53
CA ASP A 68 -15.66 3.29 6.64
C ASP A 68 -15.79 4.83 6.79
N ARG A 69 -16.96 5.29 7.26
CA ARG A 69 -17.26 6.73 7.42
C ARG A 69 -16.58 7.29 8.66
N PHE A 70 -15.27 7.48 8.56
CA PHE A 70 -14.48 8.12 9.62
C PHE A 70 -15.00 9.50 10.01
N ARG A 71 -15.08 9.74 11.34
CA ARG A 71 -15.41 11.02 11.99
C ARG A 71 -14.26 12.03 11.93
N SER A 72 -13.00 11.59 11.78
CA SER A 72 -11.82 12.48 11.75
C SER A 72 -11.35 12.79 10.33
N TYR A 73 -11.71 13.98 9.84
CA TYR A 73 -11.53 14.47 8.47
C TYR A 73 -10.06 14.52 7.96
N ALA A 74 -9.08 14.73 8.85
CA ALA A 74 -7.67 14.93 8.46
C ALA A 74 -6.93 13.64 8.06
N ARG A 75 -7.18 12.51 8.75
CA ARG A 75 -6.61 11.19 8.39
C ARG A 75 -7.39 10.50 7.26
N LYS A 76 -8.67 10.88 7.07
CA LYS A 76 -9.62 10.32 6.09
C LYS A 76 -9.30 10.61 4.62
N LYS A 77 -8.64 11.73 4.29
CA LYS A 77 -8.48 12.11 2.87
C LYS A 77 -7.27 11.49 2.17
N PHE A 78 -6.18 11.24 2.88
CA PHE A 78 -4.92 10.84 2.25
C PHE A 78 -4.61 9.36 2.42
N PHE A 79 -4.85 8.81 3.61
CA PHE A 79 -4.47 7.44 3.94
C PHE A 79 -5.50 6.43 3.40
N THR A 80 -6.79 6.61 3.69
CA THR A 80 -7.82 5.59 3.35
C THR A 80 -8.11 5.48 1.85
N VAL A 81 -8.35 6.58 1.12
CA VAL A 81 -8.81 6.49 -0.29
C VAL A 81 -7.75 5.87 -1.22
N ARG A 82 -6.48 6.23 -1.06
CA ARG A 82 -5.39 5.70 -1.88
C ARG A 82 -5.07 4.26 -1.51
N VAL A 83 -4.97 3.97 -0.21
CA VAL A 83 -4.73 2.61 0.29
C VAL A 83 -5.82 1.67 -0.18
N VAL A 84 -7.11 2.00 -0.01
CA VAL A 84 -8.23 1.12 -0.42
C VAL A 84 -8.18 0.78 -1.91
N ARG A 85 -7.96 1.79 -2.77
CA ARG A 85 -7.88 1.57 -4.23
C ARG A 85 -6.73 0.67 -4.64
N HIS A 86 -5.55 0.85 -4.04
CA HIS A 86 -4.37 0.06 -4.37
C HIS A 86 -4.40 -1.32 -3.72
N TRP A 87 -4.92 -1.40 -2.50
CA TRP A 87 -5.09 -2.64 -1.76
C TRP A 87 -6.01 -3.61 -2.50
N ASN A 88 -7.15 -3.14 -3.01
CA ASN A 88 -8.09 -3.97 -3.78
C ASN A 88 -7.52 -4.44 -5.15
N ARG A 89 -6.39 -3.86 -5.59
CA ARG A 89 -5.65 -4.29 -6.79
C ARG A 89 -4.50 -5.24 -6.49
N LEU A 90 -4.16 -5.46 -5.21
CA LEU A 90 -3.09 -6.36 -4.84
C LEU A 90 -3.47 -7.82 -5.15
N PRO A 91 -2.50 -8.67 -5.54
CA PRO A 91 -2.76 -10.09 -5.68
C PRO A 91 -3.14 -10.70 -4.33
N ARG A 92 -4.00 -11.73 -4.36
CA ARG A 92 -4.48 -12.43 -3.16
C ARG A 92 -3.32 -12.95 -2.31
N GLU A 93 -2.27 -13.45 -2.97
CA GLU A 93 -1.07 -13.97 -2.35
C GLU A 93 -0.35 -12.88 -1.54
N ALA A 94 -0.31 -11.64 -2.02
CA ALA A 94 0.28 -10.56 -1.24
C ALA A 94 -0.55 -10.30 0.01
N VAL A 95 -1.87 -10.19 -0.12
CA VAL A 95 -2.74 -9.85 1.01
C VAL A 95 -2.81 -10.95 2.07
N GLU A 96 -2.77 -12.21 1.66
CA GLU A 96 -2.80 -13.39 2.55
C GLU A 96 -1.44 -13.73 3.19
N ALA A 97 -0.46 -12.84 3.11
CA ALA A 97 0.83 -13.07 3.73
C ALA A 97 0.70 -13.41 5.25
N PRO A 98 1.41 -14.44 5.74
CA PRO A 98 1.37 -14.82 7.14
C PRO A 98 2.10 -13.82 8.05
N SER A 99 3.09 -13.10 7.51
CA SER A 99 3.92 -12.14 8.25
C SER A 99 4.18 -10.87 7.42
N LEU A 100 4.62 -9.81 8.12
CA LEU A 100 4.97 -8.53 7.51
C LEU A 100 6.12 -8.64 6.50
N GLU A 101 7.13 -9.47 6.80
CA GLU A 101 8.28 -9.65 5.91
C GLU A 101 7.87 -10.36 4.61
N VAL A 102 6.99 -11.36 4.69
CA VAL A 102 6.41 -12.01 3.51
C VAL A 102 5.50 -11.04 2.74
N PHE A 103 4.79 -10.15 3.43
CA PHE A 103 4.00 -9.10 2.78
C PHE A 103 4.88 -8.13 2.00
N LYS A 104 5.95 -7.59 2.60
CA LYS A 104 6.87 -6.63 1.97
C LYS A 104 7.53 -7.18 0.70
N THR A 105 7.97 -8.44 0.74
CA THR A 105 8.60 -9.11 -0.42
C THR A 105 7.60 -9.32 -1.56
N ARG A 106 6.37 -9.76 -1.25
CA ARG A 106 5.30 -9.89 -2.25
C ARG A 106 4.83 -8.53 -2.79
N LEU A 107 4.82 -7.50 -1.94
CA LEU A 107 4.44 -6.14 -2.31
C LEU A 107 5.44 -5.51 -3.28
N ASP A 108 6.75 -5.73 -3.08
CA ASP A 108 7.79 -5.25 -3.99
C ASP A 108 7.61 -5.84 -5.41
N GLY A 109 7.34 -7.15 -5.48
CA GLY A 109 7.02 -7.86 -6.73
C GLY A 109 5.68 -7.45 -7.38
N ALA A 110 4.73 -6.92 -6.60
CA ALA A 110 3.45 -6.41 -7.12
C ALA A 110 3.55 -4.95 -7.60
N LEU A 111 4.29 -4.10 -6.88
CA LEU A 111 4.49 -2.68 -7.23
C LEU A 111 5.40 -2.49 -8.44
N SER A 112 6.24 -3.47 -8.77
CA SER A 112 7.00 -3.49 -10.02
C SER A 112 6.11 -3.71 -11.25
N LYS A 113 4.93 -4.33 -11.09
CA LYS A 113 3.96 -4.59 -12.18
C LYS A 113 2.86 -3.53 -12.32
N LEU A 114 2.72 -2.65 -11.33
CA LEU A 114 1.66 -1.63 -11.25
C LEU A 114 2.02 -0.29 -11.96
N VAL A 115 3.21 -0.17 -12.55
CA VAL A 115 3.70 1.02 -13.30
C VAL A 115 4.43 0.58 -14.55
#